data_AF-A0A7J4LJ98-F1
#
_entry.id   AF-A0A7J4LJ98-F1
#
_cell.length_a   1.000
_cell.length_b   1.000
_cell.length_c   1.000
_cell.angle_alpha   90.00
_cell.angle_beta   90.00
_cell.angle_gamma   90.00
#
_symmetry.space_group_name_H-M   'P 1'
#
loop_
_entity.id
_entity.type
_entity.pdbx_description
1 polymer ?
#
loop_
_entity_poly.entity_id
_entity_poly.type
_entity_poly.pdbx_seq_one_letter_code
_entity_poly.pdbx_strand_id
1 'polypeptide(L)'
;MAQTHNERLTKLLHEKICDEQTLDILANGDAFVEAQVTCVYDLAERQEFEDGPSQPSAQDLGERLIFLEEYMQQPEHIRSQISSYLSDERRFAVFQLSPQAALYGELLLAKSRGTLDNFRSEYTPNARPQNPFQYGKTLCLPFTDEHKAKHLEAKSLLIEKLDAVLEQAKARLFGSLDEYVSELFSSMPDDSMPEIDEDLFEDMRDTELPDNSYPYDEMIKHTREFSMLCSHAQCSLPENILVQETWEAMNIKEKEGYYLDVIRRLAADVKEKASGEFVAQSEYYLSNDRDPFFSNEIKRITELSTNIAEVVGNDLEILTGTELIEIDNIKYQMREYGHMSEKIKKAKTLTYSLELSDKDPLDVTYGNESGSCILISPNDLSNGYGLPHMIADNATYIFNIYQSINTGKKRRVGIVLAFDTVSDSGKRVLACNSLELSAAMNPIPLVPEIVDYVESGLVEFAKANGFDEVKMSAHDYNTSKNHSSRHSSGNVNFIIEKIKKVCRVHEPSFYSEILDESGQLQGEFYSLN
;
A
#
# COMPACT_ATOMS: atom_id res chain seq x y z
N MET A 1 14.67 21.92 29.30
CA MET A 1 14.98 20.86 30.28
C MET A 1 14.01 19.73 30.01
N ALA A 2 14.45 18.48 29.99
CA ALA A 2 13.53 17.35 29.83
C ALA A 2 12.62 17.28 31.08
N GLN A 3 11.31 17.18 30.88
CA GLN A 3 10.37 17.01 31.99
C GLN A 3 10.61 15.66 32.68
N THR A 4 10.42 15.63 33.99
CA THR A 4 10.46 14.40 34.79
C THR A 4 9.20 13.57 34.57
N HIS A 5 9.24 12.27 34.89
CA HIS A 5 8.09 11.36 34.83
C HIS A 5 6.87 11.90 35.59
N ASN A 6 7.08 12.39 36.82
CA ASN A 6 6.00 12.93 37.66
C ASN A 6 5.42 14.25 37.12
N GLU A 7 6.25 15.09 36.49
CA GLU A 7 5.77 16.31 35.82
C GLU A 7 4.83 15.97 34.65
N ARG A 8 5.18 14.95 33.84
CA ARG A 8 4.33 14.47 32.74
C ARG A 8 2.99 13.94 33.25
N LEU A 9 2.99 13.07 34.26
CA LEU A 9 1.76 12.55 34.86
C LEU A 9 0.88 13.67 35.44
N THR A 10 1.49 14.65 36.10
CA THR A 10 0.75 15.80 36.67
C THR A 10 0.07 16.62 35.56
N LYS A 11 0.73 16.78 34.41
CA LYS A 11 0.14 17.46 33.26
C LYS A 11 -0.99 16.64 32.61
N LEU A 12 -0.82 15.33 32.44
CA LEU A 12 -1.89 14.43 31.97
C LEU A 12 -3.13 14.44 32.89
N LEU A 13 -2.92 14.52 34.21
CA LEU A 13 -4.00 14.70 35.19
C LEU A 13 -4.70 16.05 34.99
N HIS A 14 -3.94 17.14 34.80
CA HIS A 14 -4.51 18.47 34.56
C HIS A 14 -5.35 18.53 33.27
N GLU A 15 -4.90 17.83 32.23
CA GLU A 15 -5.60 17.66 30.95
C GLU A 15 -6.80 16.70 31.04
N LYS A 16 -7.02 16.08 32.21
CA LYS A 16 -8.08 15.09 32.47
C LYS A 16 -7.98 13.84 31.60
N ILE A 17 -6.76 13.48 31.19
CA ILE A 17 -6.48 12.21 30.49
C ILE A 17 -6.41 11.06 31.51
N CYS A 18 -5.98 11.32 32.74
CA CYS A 18 -6.03 10.37 33.84
C CYS A 18 -6.61 11.00 35.13
N ASP A 19 -6.85 10.16 36.14
CA ASP A 19 -7.28 10.56 37.48
C ASP A 19 -6.16 10.46 38.52
N GLU A 20 -6.46 10.87 39.76
CA GLU A 20 -5.47 10.88 40.86
C GLU A 20 -4.98 9.47 41.20
N GLN A 21 -5.86 8.47 41.12
CA GLN A 21 -5.50 7.07 41.39
C GLN A 21 -4.48 6.55 40.37
N THR A 22 -4.76 6.79 39.08
CA THR A 22 -3.86 6.45 37.98
C THR A 22 -2.50 7.12 38.19
N LEU A 23 -2.47 8.41 38.55
CA LEU A 23 -1.22 9.14 38.82
C LEU A 23 -0.43 8.49 39.96
N ASP A 24 -1.06 8.21 41.10
CA ASP A 24 -0.39 7.66 42.29
C ASP A 24 0.24 6.29 42.01
N ILE A 25 -0.43 5.45 41.23
CA ILE A 25 0.06 4.11 40.87
C ILE A 25 1.20 4.24 39.85
N LEU A 26 1.02 5.02 38.80
CA LEU A 26 2.00 5.14 37.72
C LEU A 26 3.24 5.96 38.10
N ALA A 27 3.17 6.82 39.13
CA ALA A 27 4.32 7.56 39.66
C ALA A 27 5.43 6.63 40.20
N ASN A 28 5.08 5.39 40.57
CA ASN A 28 6.01 4.37 41.04
C ASN A 28 6.24 3.26 39.98
N GLY A 29 5.97 3.57 38.71
CA GLY A 29 6.16 2.69 37.57
C GLY A 29 7.60 2.21 37.41
N ASP A 30 7.78 1.04 36.79
CA ASP A 30 9.09 0.60 36.32
C ASP A 30 9.50 1.35 35.03
N ALA A 31 10.73 1.11 34.55
CA ALA A 31 11.24 1.78 33.34
C ALA A 31 10.36 1.55 32.09
N PHE A 32 9.63 0.43 32.03
CA PHE A 32 8.68 0.19 30.95
C PHE A 32 7.49 1.15 31.08
N VAL A 33 6.89 1.26 32.26
CA VAL A 33 5.78 2.20 32.52
C VAL A 33 6.20 3.64 32.29
N GLU A 34 7.38 4.06 32.76
CA GLU A 34 7.91 5.41 32.51
C GLU A 34 8.03 5.73 31.01
N ALA A 35 8.53 4.77 30.22
CA ALA A 35 8.62 4.93 28.78
C ALA A 35 7.23 5.04 28.12
N GLN A 36 6.23 4.29 28.60
CA GLN A 36 4.88 4.34 28.07
C GLN A 36 4.14 5.63 28.44
N VAL A 37 4.28 6.10 29.68
CA VAL A 37 3.74 7.40 30.10
C VAL A 37 4.36 8.53 29.30
N THR A 38 5.66 8.46 29.03
CA THR A 38 6.33 9.43 28.15
C THR A 38 5.73 9.42 26.74
N CYS A 39 5.46 8.24 26.18
CA CYS A 39 4.81 8.14 24.88
C CYS A 39 3.38 8.73 24.89
N VAL A 40 2.58 8.46 25.91
CA VAL A 40 1.22 9.00 26.04
C VAL A 40 1.26 10.53 26.14
N TYR A 41 2.19 11.05 26.95
CA TYR A 41 2.42 12.48 27.09
C TYR A 41 2.81 13.15 25.76
N ASP A 42 3.78 12.59 25.04
CA ASP A 42 4.24 13.14 23.77
C ASP A 42 3.13 13.11 22.69
N LEU A 43 2.24 12.12 22.72
CA LEU A 43 1.06 12.05 21.86
C LEU A 43 0.02 13.11 22.23
N ALA A 44 -0.23 13.32 23.52
CA ALA A 44 -1.13 14.37 24.01
C ALA A 44 -0.65 15.78 23.60
N GLU A 45 0.64 16.06 23.70
CA GLU A 45 1.19 17.37 23.26
C GLU A 45 1.07 17.60 21.76
N ARG A 46 1.14 16.56 20.93
CA ARG A 46 1.04 16.68 19.46
C ARG A 46 -0.38 16.95 18.97
N GLN A 47 -1.41 16.61 19.75
CA GLN A 47 -2.80 16.93 19.41
C GLN A 47 -3.04 18.44 19.32
N GLU A 48 -2.23 19.25 20.01
CA GLU A 48 -2.39 20.70 20.00
C GLU A 48 -1.93 21.37 18.69
N PHE A 49 -1.25 20.65 17.78
CA PHE A 49 -0.50 21.28 16.68
C PHE A 49 -0.78 20.78 15.25
N GLU A 50 -1.47 19.66 15.02
CA GLU A 50 -1.63 19.11 13.65
C GLU A 50 -3.03 18.52 13.35
N ASP A 51 -3.70 19.02 12.30
CA ASP A 51 -4.92 18.46 11.69
C ASP A 51 -4.57 17.29 10.74
N GLY A 52 -3.91 16.26 11.26
CA GLY A 52 -3.55 15.03 10.53
C GLY A 52 -4.54 13.88 10.78
N PRO A 53 -4.67 12.91 9.85
CA PRO A 53 -5.57 11.77 10.05
C PRO A 53 -5.08 10.86 11.20
N SER A 54 -6.01 10.50 12.10
CA SER A 54 -5.91 9.44 13.12
C SER A 54 -5.02 9.65 14.36
N GLN A 55 -4.92 10.86 14.92
CA GLN A 55 -4.39 10.96 16.29
C GLN A 55 -5.33 10.26 17.30
N PRO A 56 -4.80 9.50 18.27
CA PRO A 56 -5.61 8.86 19.31
C PRO A 56 -6.37 9.94 20.09
N SER A 57 -7.60 9.70 20.50
CA SER A 57 -8.36 10.65 21.31
C SER A 57 -7.84 10.72 22.75
N ALA A 58 -8.19 11.77 23.50
CA ALA A 58 -7.90 11.83 24.93
C ALA A 58 -8.46 10.61 25.70
N GLN A 59 -9.58 10.04 25.24
CA GLN A 59 -10.13 8.81 25.78
C GLN A 59 -9.21 7.61 25.53
N ASP A 60 -8.73 7.42 24.30
CA ASP A 60 -7.82 6.31 23.95
C ASP A 60 -6.51 6.38 24.76
N LEU A 61 -5.99 7.60 24.96
CA LEU A 61 -4.83 7.86 25.81
C LEU A 61 -5.11 7.52 27.28
N GLY A 62 -6.28 7.88 27.79
CA GLY A 62 -6.71 7.53 29.15
C GLY A 62 -6.88 6.02 29.35
N GLU A 63 -7.53 5.33 28.42
CA GLU A 63 -7.69 3.87 28.44
C GLU A 63 -6.33 3.15 28.46
N ARG A 64 -5.33 3.69 27.77
CA ARG A 64 -3.96 3.17 27.82
C ARG A 64 -3.32 3.36 29.19
N LEU A 65 -3.54 4.49 29.87
CA LEU A 65 -3.04 4.70 31.23
C LEU A 65 -3.74 3.79 32.24
N ILE A 66 -5.04 3.55 32.07
CA ILE A 66 -5.80 2.58 32.88
C ILE A 66 -5.22 1.17 32.70
N PHE A 67 -4.90 0.75 31.48
CA PHE A 67 -4.20 -0.51 31.26
C PHE A 67 -2.86 -0.56 32.01
N LEU A 68 -2.06 0.52 31.99
CA LEU A 68 -0.78 0.55 32.72
C LEU A 68 -0.98 0.47 34.24
N GLU A 69 -2.06 1.07 34.75
CA GLU A 69 -2.46 0.95 36.15
C GLU A 69 -2.73 -0.52 36.51
N GLU A 70 -3.58 -1.20 35.72
CA GLU A 70 -3.90 -2.61 35.91
C GLU A 70 -2.66 -3.51 35.78
N TYR A 71 -1.79 -3.20 34.82
CA TYR A 71 -0.51 -3.86 34.64
C TYR A 71 0.35 -3.75 35.90
N MET A 72 0.45 -2.57 36.51
CA MET A 72 1.24 -2.34 37.73
C MET A 72 0.71 -3.10 38.94
N GLN A 73 -0.59 -3.40 38.96
CA GLN A 73 -1.21 -4.24 40.00
C GLN A 73 -0.95 -5.74 39.80
N GLN A 74 -0.35 -6.16 38.68
CA GLN A 74 -0.07 -7.57 38.42
C GLN A 74 1.14 -8.12 39.19
N PRO A 75 1.13 -9.43 39.50
CA PRO A 75 2.31 -10.12 40.00
C PRO A 75 3.54 -9.92 39.10
N GLU A 76 4.73 -9.86 39.70
CA GLU A 76 6.00 -9.59 38.99
C GLU A 76 6.24 -10.50 37.79
N HIS A 77 5.93 -11.80 37.91
CA HIS A 77 6.11 -12.76 36.81
C HIS A 77 5.22 -12.45 35.58
N ILE A 78 4.00 -11.95 35.79
CA ILE A 78 3.09 -11.53 34.71
C ILE A 78 3.64 -10.27 34.06
N ARG A 79 4.06 -9.29 34.88
CA ARG A 79 4.66 -8.04 34.39
C ARG A 79 5.89 -8.32 33.53
N SER A 80 6.84 -9.10 34.05
CA SER A 80 8.06 -9.51 33.32
C SER A 80 7.76 -10.24 32.02
N GLN A 81 6.73 -11.09 32.00
CA GLN A 81 6.31 -11.81 30.80
C GLN A 81 5.77 -10.85 29.73
N ILE A 82 4.92 -9.89 30.10
CA ILE A 82 4.40 -8.88 29.18
C ILE A 82 5.52 -7.96 28.68
N SER A 83 6.41 -7.48 29.55
CA SER A 83 7.56 -6.69 29.13
C SER A 83 8.44 -7.46 28.13
N SER A 84 8.62 -8.77 28.35
CA SER A 84 9.34 -9.64 27.40
C SER A 84 8.59 -9.85 26.09
N TYR A 85 7.26 -9.75 26.07
CA TYR A 85 6.50 -9.81 24.82
C TYR A 85 6.63 -8.50 24.05
N LEU A 86 6.59 -7.37 24.74
CA LEU A 86 6.72 -6.04 24.17
C LEU A 86 8.17 -5.64 23.88
N SER A 87 9.16 -6.51 24.12
CA SER A 87 10.54 -6.29 23.67
C SER A 87 10.73 -6.53 22.17
N ASP A 88 9.75 -7.12 21.50
CA ASP A 88 9.72 -7.23 20.04
C ASP A 88 9.16 -5.95 19.43
N GLU A 89 9.91 -5.36 18.50
CA GLU A 89 9.59 -4.05 17.93
C GLU A 89 8.23 -3.99 17.24
N ARG A 90 7.73 -5.09 16.64
CA ARG A 90 6.43 -5.09 15.97
C ARG A 90 5.29 -5.14 16.97
N ARG A 91 5.41 -6.01 17.98
CA ARG A 91 4.43 -6.06 19.08
C ARG A 91 4.43 -4.76 19.87
N PHE A 92 5.60 -4.16 20.05
CA PHE A 92 5.74 -2.83 20.61
C PHE A 92 5.06 -1.78 19.75
N ALA A 93 5.23 -1.81 18.43
CA ALA A 93 4.55 -0.88 17.52
C ALA A 93 3.02 -1.00 17.62
N VAL A 94 2.46 -2.21 17.64
CA VAL A 94 1.00 -2.41 17.87
C VAL A 94 0.59 -1.78 19.19
N PHE A 95 1.29 -2.09 20.28
CA PHE A 95 0.95 -1.54 21.59
C PHE A 95 1.16 -0.01 21.68
N GLN A 96 2.15 0.53 20.99
CA GLN A 96 2.55 1.92 21.16
C GLN A 96 1.77 2.87 20.26
N LEU A 97 1.56 2.47 19.01
CA LEU A 97 1.10 3.36 17.95
C LEU A 97 -0.38 3.13 17.63
N SER A 98 -0.99 2.01 18.05
CA SER A 98 -2.40 1.73 17.80
C SER A 98 -3.31 2.49 18.78
N PRO A 99 -4.44 3.08 18.32
CA PRO A 99 -5.50 3.54 19.21
C PRO A 99 -6.07 2.41 20.08
N GLN A 100 -5.96 1.16 19.64
CA GLN A 100 -6.42 -0.04 20.33
C GLN A 100 -5.34 -0.65 21.27
N ALA A 101 -4.34 0.14 21.66
CA ALA A 101 -3.25 -0.26 22.54
C ALA A 101 -3.73 -0.91 23.84
N ALA A 102 -4.75 -0.33 24.48
CA ALA A 102 -5.32 -0.84 25.72
C ALA A 102 -5.88 -2.26 25.54
N LEU A 103 -6.71 -2.48 24.52
CA LEU A 103 -7.24 -3.79 24.17
C LEU A 103 -6.14 -4.81 23.87
N TYR A 104 -5.09 -4.41 23.16
CA TYR A 104 -3.96 -5.30 22.91
C TYR A 104 -3.22 -5.65 24.21
N GLY A 105 -3.05 -4.69 25.12
CA GLY A 105 -2.53 -4.92 26.47
C GLY A 105 -3.38 -5.92 27.27
N GLU A 106 -4.70 -5.77 27.25
CA GLU A 106 -5.64 -6.69 27.90
C GLU A 106 -5.52 -8.11 27.34
N LEU A 107 -5.36 -8.26 26.02
CA LEU A 107 -5.11 -9.56 25.38
C LEU A 107 -3.80 -10.20 25.87
N LEU A 108 -2.73 -9.41 26.05
CA LEU A 108 -1.46 -9.90 26.60
C LEU A 108 -1.58 -10.28 28.08
N LEU A 109 -2.36 -9.54 28.86
CA LEU A 109 -2.72 -9.90 30.24
C LEU A 109 -3.51 -11.21 30.28
N ALA A 110 -4.55 -11.35 29.46
CA ALA A 110 -5.33 -12.57 29.37
C ALA A 110 -4.47 -13.77 28.93
N LYS A 111 -3.55 -13.57 27.98
CA LYS A 111 -2.59 -14.60 27.54
C LYS A 111 -1.64 -15.03 28.66
N SER A 112 -1.04 -14.09 29.37
CA SER A 112 -0.10 -14.38 30.47
C SER A 112 -0.78 -15.08 31.65
N ARG A 113 -2.06 -14.76 31.91
CA ARG A 113 -2.89 -15.42 32.93
C ARG A 113 -3.48 -16.76 32.50
N GLY A 114 -3.43 -17.11 31.21
CA GLY A 114 -4.10 -18.30 30.66
C GLY A 114 -5.62 -18.20 30.60
N THR A 115 -6.17 -16.98 30.51
CA THR A 115 -7.61 -16.68 30.49
C THR A 115 -8.10 -16.12 29.16
N LEU A 116 -7.34 -16.32 28.07
CA LEU A 116 -7.62 -15.73 26.76
C LEU A 116 -8.98 -16.15 26.18
N ASP A 117 -9.37 -17.41 26.33
CA ASP A 117 -10.67 -17.88 25.82
C ASP A 117 -11.86 -17.28 26.60
N ASN A 118 -11.70 -17.07 27.91
CA ASN A 118 -12.69 -16.36 28.74
C ASN A 118 -12.81 -14.91 28.28
N PHE A 119 -11.66 -14.23 28.09
CA PHE A 119 -11.62 -12.87 27.57
C PHE A 119 -12.37 -12.76 26.24
N ARG A 120 -12.10 -13.66 25.28
CA ARG A 120 -12.81 -13.66 23.97
C ARG A 120 -14.30 -13.96 24.09
N SER A 121 -14.68 -14.81 25.02
CA SER A 121 -16.10 -15.11 25.28
C SER A 121 -16.81 -13.90 25.88
N GLU A 122 -16.17 -13.21 26.82
CA GLU A 122 -16.66 -11.94 27.38
C GLU A 122 -16.62 -10.82 26.34
N TYR A 123 -15.66 -10.86 25.41
CA TYR A 123 -15.50 -9.96 24.27
C TYR A 123 -16.44 -10.28 23.09
N THR A 124 -17.13 -11.42 23.08
CA THR A 124 -18.26 -11.65 22.14
C THR A 124 -19.25 -12.68 22.74
N PRO A 125 -20.10 -12.30 23.72
CA PRO A 125 -20.86 -13.24 24.57
C PRO A 125 -21.89 -14.09 23.84
N ASN A 126 -22.26 -13.68 22.62
CA ASN A 126 -23.21 -14.40 21.77
C ASN A 126 -22.52 -15.17 20.64
N ALA A 127 -21.22 -14.95 20.41
CA ALA A 127 -20.48 -15.73 19.43
C ALA A 127 -20.10 -17.09 20.00
N ARG A 128 -20.08 -18.09 19.13
CA ARG A 128 -19.64 -19.43 19.52
C ARG A 128 -18.13 -19.41 19.81
N PRO A 129 -17.67 -20.11 20.84
CA PRO A 129 -16.24 -20.35 21.02
C PRO A 129 -15.64 -21.00 19.76
N GLN A 130 -14.46 -20.54 19.38
CA GLN A 130 -13.77 -21.09 18.21
C GLN A 130 -13.05 -22.38 18.60
N ASN A 131 -13.54 -23.51 18.09
CA ASN A 131 -12.85 -24.77 18.24
C ASN A 131 -11.68 -24.86 17.27
N PRO A 132 -10.53 -25.43 17.67
CA PRO A 132 -9.44 -25.71 16.76
C PRO A 132 -9.93 -26.48 15.53
N PHE A 133 -9.48 -26.05 14.35
CA PHE A 133 -9.81 -26.71 13.10
C PHE A 133 -8.55 -26.93 12.28
N GLN A 134 -8.42 -28.15 11.76
CA GLN A 134 -7.42 -28.52 10.77
C GLN A 134 -8.14 -29.28 9.67
N TYR A 135 -7.98 -28.82 8.43
CA TYR A 135 -8.56 -29.53 7.30
C TYR A 135 -7.87 -30.89 7.16
N GLY A 136 -8.65 -31.97 7.19
CA GLY A 136 -8.12 -33.34 7.28
C GLY A 136 -7.37 -33.81 6.02
N LYS A 137 -7.40 -33.04 4.93
CA LYS A 137 -6.68 -33.31 3.70
C LYS A 137 -5.46 -32.41 3.59
N THR A 138 -4.42 -32.90 2.92
CA THR A 138 -3.26 -32.10 2.50
C THR A 138 -3.21 -32.05 0.99
N LEU A 139 -2.89 -30.89 0.41
CA LEU A 139 -2.67 -30.76 -1.03
C LEU A 139 -1.17 -30.90 -1.33
N CYS A 140 -0.80 -31.86 -2.17
CA CYS A 140 0.59 -32.06 -2.60
C CYS A 140 0.69 -31.77 -4.10
N LEU A 141 1.40 -30.69 -4.47
CA LEU A 141 1.57 -30.26 -5.85
C LEU A 141 3.03 -30.49 -6.29
N PRO A 142 3.27 -31.21 -7.40
CA PRO A 142 4.59 -31.24 -8.02
C PRO A 142 4.91 -29.86 -8.61
N PHE A 143 6.13 -29.37 -8.38
CA PHE A 143 6.63 -28.14 -8.99
C PHE A 143 7.68 -28.49 -10.04
N THR A 144 7.32 -28.35 -11.31
CA THR A 144 8.12 -28.77 -12.46
C THR A 144 8.79 -27.57 -13.13
N ASP A 145 9.75 -27.83 -14.02
CA ASP A 145 10.37 -26.77 -14.82
C ASP A 145 9.38 -26.12 -15.79
N GLU A 146 8.33 -26.84 -16.21
CA GLU A 146 7.22 -26.28 -17.00
C GLU A 146 6.46 -25.20 -16.22
N HIS A 147 6.18 -25.43 -14.93
CA HIS A 147 5.53 -24.40 -14.09
C HIS A 147 6.42 -23.15 -13.94
N LYS A 148 7.74 -23.33 -13.85
CA LYS A 148 8.68 -22.20 -13.83
C LYS A 148 8.63 -21.43 -15.14
N ALA A 149 8.65 -22.13 -16.27
CA ALA A 149 8.57 -21.52 -17.59
C ALA A 149 7.28 -20.72 -17.76
N LYS A 150 6.12 -21.28 -17.39
CA LYS A 150 4.82 -20.59 -17.45
C LYS A 150 4.76 -19.34 -16.57
N HIS A 151 5.35 -19.39 -15.38
CA HIS A 151 5.42 -18.22 -14.50
C HIS A 151 6.28 -17.11 -15.11
N LEU A 152 7.44 -17.46 -15.70
CA LEU A 152 8.31 -16.50 -16.39
C LEU A 152 7.63 -15.92 -17.64
N GLU A 153 6.98 -16.75 -18.44
CA GLU A 153 6.23 -16.33 -19.63
C GLU A 153 5.13 -15.33 -19.29
N ALA A 154 4.34 -15.61 -18.25
CA ALA A 154 3.28 -14.70 -17.83
C ALA A 154 3.82 -13.38 -17.29
N LYS A 155 4.96 -13.39 -16.56
CA LYS A 155 5.65 -12.16 -16.14
C LYS A 155 6.12 -11.35 -17.35
N SER A 156 6.72 -12.00 -18.35
CA SER A 156 7.17 -11.35 -19.59
C SER A 156 6.01 -10.70 -20.34
N LEU A 157 4.87 -11.38 -20.47
CA LEU A 157 3.69 -10.83 -21.15
C LEU A 157 3.13 -9.58 -20.45
N LEU A 158 3.21 -9.49 -19.13
CA LEU A 158 2.78 -8.29 -18.39
C LEU A 158 3.70 -7.11 -18.62
N ILE A 159 5.01 -7.35 -18.70
CA ILE A 159 5.99 -6.33 -19.04
C ILE A 159 5.71 -5.80 -20.45
N GLU A 160 5.50 -6.68 -21.43
CA GLU A 160 5.16 -6.28 -22.80
C GLU A 160 3.87 -5.46 -22.88
N LYS A 161 2.83 -5.84 -22.11
CA LYS A 161 1.58 -5.06 -22.03
C LYS A 161 1.82 -3.68 -21.43
N LEU A 162 2.60 -3.59 -20.36
CA LEU A 162 2.91 -2.31 -19.75
C LEU A 162 3.65 -1.40 -20.71
N ASP A 163 4.68 -1.92 -21.38
CA ASP A 163 5.45 -1.18 -22.36
C ASP A 163 4.53 -0.63 -23.45
N ALA A 164 3.55 -1.42 -23.92
CA ALA A 164 2.58 -0.96 -24.89
C ALA A 164 1.69 0.19 -24.36
N VAL A 165 1.23 0.14 -23.12
CA VAL A 165 0.43 1.21 -22.50
C VAL A 165 1.27 2.49 -22.32
N LEU A 166 2.52 2.34 -21.87
CA LEU A 166 3.44 3.47 -21.71
C LEU A 166 3.80 4.11 -23.06
N GLU A 167 4.02 3.33 -24.11
CA GLU A 167 4.27 3.85 -25.45
C GLU A 167 3.05 4.59 -26.03
N GLN A 168 1.82 4.12 -25.75
CA GLN A 168 0.61 4.86 -26.13
C GLN A 168 0.47 6.18 -25.39
N ALA A 169 0.79 6.20 -24.09
CA ALA A 169 0.82 7.44 -23.30
C ALA A 169 1.83 8.44 -23.84
N LYS A 170 3.05 7.97 -24.19
CA LYS A 170 4.07 8.80 -24.83
C LYS A 170 3.64 9.33 -26.19
N ALA A 171 3.09 8.48 -27.05
CA ALA A 171 2.66 8.88 -28.39
C ALA A 171 1.60 10.00 -28.32
N ARG A 172 0.68 9.95 -27.36
CA ARG A 172 -0.30 11.01 -27.14
C ARG A 172 0.32 12.27 -26.57
N LEU A 173 1.20 12.15 -25.59
CA LEU A 173 1.96 13.30 -25.08
C LEU A 173 2.69 14.03 -26.21
N PHE A 174 3.42 13.30 -27.05
CA PHE A 174 4.12 13.89 -28.19
C PHE A 174 3.16 14.44 -29.24
N GLY A 175 2.04 13.76 -29.51
CA GLY A 175 1.01 14.26 -30.40
C GLY A 175 0.41 15.59 -29.94
N SER A 176 0.09 15.71 -28.64
CA SER A 176 -0.41 16.96 -28.06
C SER A 176 0.64 18.07 -28.05
N LEU A 177 1.92 17.72 -27.86
CA LEU A 177 3.02 18.68 -27.98
C LEU A 177 3.14 19.20 -29.42
N ASP A 178 3.09 18.32 -30.41
CA ASP A 178 3.14 18.68 -31.83
C ASP A 178 1.93 19.52 -32.26
N GLU A 179 0.73 19.19 -31.76
CA GLU A 179 -0.50 19.96 -31.99
C GLU A 179 -0.40 21.36 -31.38
N TYR A 180 0.02 21.47 -30.11
CA TYR A 180 0.24 22.76 -29.46
C TYR A 180 1.25 23.62 -30.21
N VAL A 181 2.38 23.03 -30.60
CA VAL A 181 3.39 23.70 -31.40
C VAL A 181 2.78 24.20 -32.71
N SER A 182 1.95 23.39 -33.38
CA SER A 182 1.27 23.74 -34.63
C SER A 182 0.20 24.84 -34.47
N GLU A 183 -0.58 24.82 -33.39
CA GLU A 183 -1.56 25.88 -33.07
C GLU A 183 -0.87 27.19 -32.74
N LEU A 184 0.23 27.13 -31.97
CA LEU A 184 1.08 28.27 -31.70
C LEU A 184 1.57 28.89 -33.01
N PHE A 185 2.00 28.07 -33.98
CA PHE A 185 2.37 28.55 -35.32
C PHE A 185 1.19 29.14 -36.10
N SER A 186 0.05 28.47 -36.10
CA SER A 186 -1.13 28.86 -36.90
C SER A 186 -1.82 30.12 -36.38
N SER A 187 -1.64 30.45 -35.09
CA SER A 187 -2.17 31.65 -34.45
C SER A 187 -1.27 32.88 -34.61
N MET A 188 -0.06 32.72 -35.15
CA MET A 188 0.79 33.85 -35.52
C MET A 188 0.24 34.51 -36.81
N PRO A 189 0.13 35.85 -36.87
CA PRO A 189 -0.29 36.55 -38.08
C PRO A 189 0.54 36.16 -39.32
N ASP A 190 -0.05 36.07 -40.52
CA ASP A 190 0.64 35.72 -41.78
C ASP A 190 1.83 36.67 -42.08
N ASP A 191 1.72 37.94 -41.71
CA ASP A 191 2.81 38.95 -41.85
C ASP A 191 3.94 38.76 -40.81
N SER A 192 3.79 37.78 -39.94
CA SER A 192 4.74 37.33 -38.91
C SER A 192 5.06 35.83 -39.01
N MET A 193 4.66 35.17 -40.11
CA MET A 193 5.20 33.85 -40.47
C MET A 193 6.49 34.08 -41.28
N PRO A 194 7.66 33.69 -40.77
CA PRO A 194 8.90 33.86 -41.51
C PRO A 194 8.95 32.85 -42.66
N GLU A 195 9.43 33.27 -43.83
CA GLU A 195 9.84 32.35 -44.90
C GLU A 195 10.91 31.41 -44.33
N ILE A 196 10.54 30.15 -44.15
CA ILE A 196 11.45 29.10 -43.67
C ILE A 196 12.41 28.79 -44.82
N ASP A 197 13.70 29.02 -44.58
CA ASP A 197 14.76 28.58 -45.48
C ASP A 197 14.88 27.05 -45.37
N GLU A 198 14.30 26.33 -46.34
CA GLU A 198 14.28 24.86 -46.37
C GLU A 198 15.70 24.26 -46.39
N ASP A 199 16.69 24.98 -46.91
CA ASP A 199 18.08 24.52 -46.98
C ASP A 199 18.75 24.50 -45.59
N LEU A 200 18.41 25.46 -44.72
CA LEU A 200 18.95 25.51 -43.34
C LEU A 200 18.36 24.41 -42.45
N PHE A 201 17.15 23.93 -42.77
CA PHE A 201 16.47 22.86 -42.06
C PHE A 201 17.01 21.47 -42.43
N GLU A 202 17.45 21.27 -43.68
CA GLU A 202 18.15 20.05 -44.10
C GLU A 202 19.55 19.95 -43.45
N ASP A 203 20.30 21.05 -43.37
CA ASP A 203 21.63 21.07 -42.73
C ASP A 203 21.59 20.71 -41.23
N MET A 204 20.56 21.17 -40.50
CA MET A 204 20.35 20.80 -39.08
C MET A 204 19.97 19.33 -38.88
N ARG A 205 19.38 18.69 -39.90
CA ARG A 205 18.97 17.28 -39.85
C ARG A 205 20.14 16.32 -40.07
N ASP A 206 21.17 16.77 -40.78
CA ASP A 206 22.34 15.98 -41.17
C ASP A 206 23.59 16.24 -40.30
N THR A 207 23.49 17.09 -39.27
CA THR A 207 24.62 17.34 -38.36
C THR A 207 24.70 16.27 -37.25
N GLU A 208 25.56 15.26 -37.43
CA GLU A 208 25.94 14.34 -36.35
C GLU A 208 26.62 15.12 -35.20
N LEU A 209 25.99 15.10 -34.02
CA LEU A 209 26.50 15.73 -32.79
C LEU A 209 27.89 15.16 -32.41
N PRO A 210 28.93 15.99 -32.22
CA PRO A 210 30.19 15.51 -31.68
C PRO A 210 30.14 15.37 -30.16
N ASP A 211 30.80 14.30 -29.72
CA ASP A 211 31.03 13.90 -28.33
C ASP A 211 31.61 15.03 -27.44
N ASN A 212 30.92 15.32 -26.34
CA ASN A 212 31.43 15.79 -25.05
C ASN A 212 32.48 16.93 -25.03
N SER A 213 32.01 18.17 -25.16
CA SER A 213 32.35 19.27 -24.24
C SER A 213 31.49 20.50 -24.54
N TYR A 214 30.44 20.74 -23.75
CA TYR A 214 29.69 21.99 -23.83
C TYR A 214 30.57 23.13 -23.28
N PRO A 215 30.97 24.14 -24.08
CA PRO A 215 31.85 25.19 -23.60
C PRO A 215 31.12 26.06 -22.56
N TYR A 216 31.76 26.31 -21.42
CA TYR A 216 31.23 27.13 -20.30
C TYR A 216 30.76 28.52 -20.76
N ASP A 217 31.31 29.02 -21.87
CA ASP A 217 30.95 30.30 -22.48
C ASP A 217 29.57 30.28 -23.18
N GLU A 218 29.10 29.13 -23.68
CA GLU A 218 27.75 28.99 -24.24
C GLU A 218 26.67 28.87 -23.15
N MET A 219 26.99 28.20 -22.05
CA MET A 219 26.08 28.09 -20.90
C MET A 219 25.82 29.47 -20.25
N ILE A 220 26.84 30.33 -20.19
CA ILE A 220 26.71 31.72 -19.72
C ILE A 220 25.87 32.58 -20.68
N LYS A 221 25.97 32.32 -22.00
CA LYS A 221 25.14 32.99 -23.01
C LYS A 221 23.66 32.64 -22.86
N HIS A 222 23.33 31.36 -22.75
CA HIS A 222 21.95 30.88 -22.59
C HIS A 222 21.32 31.31 -21.26
N THR A 223 22.09 31.31 -20.17
CA THR A 223 21.59 31.77 -18.87
C THR A 223 21.24 33.26 -18.86
N ARG A 224 21.98 34.09 -19.63
CA ARG A 224 21.69 35.52 -19.79
C ARG A 224 20.44 35.80 -20.61
N GLU A 225 20.22 35.03 -21.66
CA GLU A 225 19.08 35.19 -22.56
C GLU A 225 17.77 34.71 -21.90
N PHE A 226 17.84 33.63 -21.10
CA PHE A 226 16.71 33.11 -20.33
C PHE A 226 16.25 34.06 -19.21
N SER A 227 17.19 34.74 -18.54
CA SER A 227 16.87 35.69 -17.46
C SER A 227 16.17 36.97 -17.98
N MET A 228 16.42 37.39 -19.23
CA MET A 228 15.69 38.50 -19.87
C MET A 228 14.23 38.15 -20.18
N LEU A 229 13.96 36.88 -20.46
CA LEU A 229 12.64 36.37 -20.82
C LEU A 229 11.68 36.35 -19.63
N CYS A 230 12.15 35.88 -18.47
CA CYS A 230 11.36 35.88 -17.23
C CYS A 230 10.91 37.30 -16.83
N SER A 231 11.76 38.33 -17.06
CA SER A 231 11.41 39.72 -16.79
C SER A 231 10.31 40.30 -17.70
N HIS A 232 10.19 39.86 -18.96
CA HIS A 232 9.09 40.29 -19.85
C HIS A 232 7.76 39.57 -19.54
N ALA A 233 7.82 38.37 -18.97
CA ALA A 233 6.66 37.56 -18.61
C ALA A 233 6.11 37.81 -17.18
N GLN A 234 6.66 38.78 -16.44
CA GLN A 234 6.38 39.03 -15.00
C GLN A 234 6.71 37.86 -14.05
N CYS A 235 7.73 37.05 -14.38
CA CYS A 235 8.26 36.03 -13.49
C CYS A 235 9.57 36.52 -12.83
N SER A 236 9.70 36.44 -11.50
CA SER A 236 10.91 36.89 -10.79
C SER A 236 11.98 35.79 -10.69
N LEU A 237 13.25 36.16 -10.95
CA LEU A 237 14.44 35.33 -10.71
C LEU A 237 15.33 35.96 -9.61
N PRO A 238 16.13 35.18 -8.85
CA PRO A 238 16.96 35.69 -7.74
C PRO A 238 18.08 36.67 -8.17
N GLU A 239 18.30 37.70 -7.35
CA GLU A 239 18.82 39.05 -7.69
C GLU A 239 20.31 39.24 -8.13
N ASN A 240 21.09 38.22 -8.49
CA ASN A 240 22.55 38.38 -8.51
C ASN A 240 23.26 38.55 -9.88
N ILE A 241 22.62 39.05 -10.95
CA ILE A 241 23.36 39.35 -12.21
C ILE A 241 22.87 40.66 -12.87
N LEU A 242 23.74 41.68 -12.90
CA LEU A 242 23.52 42.98 -13.55
C LEU A 242 23.69 42.91 -15.09
N VAL A 243 22.64 43.33 -15.81
CA VAL A 243 22.36 43.18 -17.25
C VAL A 243 22.38 44.52 -18.01
N GLN A 244 22.84 45.60 -17.39
CA GLN A 244 22.37 46.93 -17.79
C GLN A 244 23.05 47.55 -19.03
N GLU A 245 24.14 47.00 -19.57
CA GLU A 245 24.92 47.67 -20.63
C GLU A 245 24.84 47.04 -22.04
N THR A 246 24.10 45.93 -22.23
CA THR A 246 24.05 45.23 -23.54
C THR A 246 22.72 45.37 -24.30
N TRP A 247 21.79 46.17 -23.78
CA TRP A 247 20.43 46.35 -24.31
C TRP A 247 20.37 47.24 -25.58
N GLU A 248 21.43 47.97 -25.93
CA GLU A 248 21.37 48.98 -27.00
C GLU A 248 21.85 48.50 -28.40
N ALA A 249 22.19 47.22 -28.60
CA ALA A 249 22.88 46.79 -29.83
C ALA A 249 22.28 45.64 -30.66
N MET A 250 21.11 45.07 -30.33
CA MET A 250 20.54 43.95 -31.11
C MET A 250 19.24 44.28 -31.84
N ASN A 251 19.25 44.06 -33.16
CA ASN A 251 18.20 44.39 -34.11
C ASN A 251 17.14 43.28 -34.18
N ILE A 252 15.89 43.64 -34.49
CA ILE A 252 14.67 42.79 -34.44
C ILE A 252 14.78 41.46 -35.23
N LYS A 253 15.68 41.36 -36.20
CA LYS A 253 15.90 40.18 -37.08
C LYS A 253 16.51 38.95 -36.40
N GLU A 254 17.12 39.06 -35.22
CA GLU A 254 17.80 37.92 -34.55
C GLU A 254 16.91 37.21 -33.50
N LYS A 255 15.69 37.71 -33.26
CA LYS A 255 14.82 37.20 -32.18
C LYS A 255 14.01 35.97 -32.59
N GLU A 256 13.70 35.80 -33.87
CA GLU A 256 12.73 34.81 -34.37
C GLU A 256 13.32 33.39 -34.44
N GLY A 257 14.54 33.24 -34.96
CA GLY A 257 15.27 31.97 -34.94
C GLY A 257 15.58 31.47 -33.53
N TYR A 258 15.74 32.38 -32.58
CA TYR A 258 16.09 32.05 -31.19
C TYR A 258 14.96 31.33 -30.45
N TYR A 259 13.72 31.86 -30.51
CA TYR A 259 12.58 31.23 -29.82
C TYR A 259 12.21 29.87 -30.41
N LEU A 260 12.31 29.74 -31.74
CA LEU A 260 12.07 28.50 -32.46
C LEU A 260 13.07 27.42 -32.10
N ASP A 261 14.35 27.78 -32.03
CA ASP A 261 15.43 26.88 -31.66
C ASP A 261 15.34 26.50 -30.17
N VAL A 262 14.98 27.44 -29.28
CA VAL A 262 14.77 27.13 -27.85
C VAL A 262 13.60 26.19 -27.62
N ILE A 263 12.43 26.42 -28.25
CA ILE A 263 11.26 25.55 -28.10
C ILE A 263 11.52 24.17 -28.72
N ARG A 264 12.14 24.10 -29.91
CA ARG A 264 12.48 22.82 -30.54
C ARG A 264 13.57 22.06 -29.81
N ARG A 265 14.60 22.74 -29.27
CA ARG A 265 15.61 22.10 -28.43
C ARG A 265 15.02 21.64 -27.11
N LEU A 266 14.13 22.40 -26.49
CA LEU A 266 13.40 21.94 -25.29
C LEU A 266 12.54 20.71 -25.60
N ALA A 267 11.77 20.73 -26.69
CA ALA A 267 10.97 19.59 -27.11
C ALA A 267 11.82 18.37 -27.50
N ALA A 268 12.94 18.57 -28.20
CA ALA A 268 13.87 17.53 -28.61
C ALA A 268 14.64 16.95 -27.42
N ASP A 269 15.12 17.77 -26.49
CA ASP A 269 15.82 17.35 -25.27
C ASP A 269 14.87 16.58 -24.34
N VAL A 270 13.60 17.03 -24.23
CA VAL A 270 12.55 16.29 -23.53
C VAL A 270 12.30 14.94 -24.20
N LYS A 271 12.21 14.88 -25.53
CA LYS A 271 12.01 13.64 -26.31
C LYS A 271 13.21 12.68 -26.23
N GLU A 272 14.43 13.20 -26.29
CA GLU A 272 15.68 12.43 -26.22
C GLU A 272 15.91 11.88 -24.81
N LYS A 273 15.78 12.70 -23.76
CA LYS A 273 15.84 12.22 -22.37
C LYS A 273 14.76 11.19 -22.05
N ALA A 274 13.56 11.36 -22.60
CA ALA A 274 12.46 10.40 -22.43
C ALA A 274 12.72 9.06 -23.14
N SER A 275 13.46 9.04 -24.25
CA SER A 275 13.71 7.82 -25.03
C SER A 275 15.01 7.11 -24.64
N GLY A 276 16.10 7.85 -24.42
CA GLY A 276 17.42 7.30 -24.08
C GLY A 276 17.47 6.68 -22.69
N GLU A 277 16.94 7.37 -21.67
CA GLU A 277 16.85 6.79 -20.32
C GLU A 277 15.83 5.64 -20.28
N PHE A 278 14.79 5.65 -21.12
CA PHE A 278 13.81 4.57 -21.18
C PHE A 278 14.40 3.27 -21.73
N VAL A 279 15.13 3.32 -22.85
CA VAL A 279 15.77 2.12 -23.43
C VAL A 279 16.83 1.55 -22.49
N ALA A 280 17.68 2.40 -21.92
CA ALA A 280 18.72 1.99 -21.00
C ALA A 280 18.15 1.34 -19.73
N GLN A 281 17.00 1.82 -19.26
CA GLN A 281 16.36 1.26 -18.08
C GLN A 281 15.53 0.02 -18.37
N SER A 282 14.87 -0.09 -19.53
CA SER A 282 14.28 -1.34 -20.04
C SER A 282 15.29 -2.49 -20.12
N GLU A 283 16.51 -2.21 -20.58
CA GLU A 283 17.61 -3.17 -20.56
C GLU A 283 18.12 -3.47 -19.14
N TYR A 284 18.15 -2.47 -18.25
CA TYR A 284 18.41 -2.67 -16.83
C TYR A 284 17.33 -3.51 -16.12
N TYR A 285 16.05 -3.42 -16.52
CA TYR A 285 14.92 -4.16 -15.94
C TYR A 285 14.93 -5.64 -16.27
N LEU A 286 15.42 -6.01 -17.46
CA LEU A 286 15.71 -7.40 -17.78
C LEU A 286 16.81 -7.99 -16.86
N SER A 287 17.58 -7.13 -16.17
CA SER A 287 18.75 -7.53 -15.38
C SER A 287 18.61 -7.39 -13.85
N ASN A 288 17.68 -6.58 -13.31
CA ASN A 288 17.59 -6.30 -11.87
C ASN A 288 16.17 -6.39 -11.28
N ASP A 289 16.01 -7.29 -10.31
CA ASP A 289 14.75 -7.88 -9.85
C ASP A 289 14.21 -7.22 -8.55
N ARG A 290 14.13 -5.89 -8.50
CA ARG A 290 13.49 -5.18 -7.37
C ARG A 290 12.47 -4.16 -7.87
N ASP A 291 11.33 -4.18 -7.18
CA ASP A 291 10.06 -3.50 -7.47
C ASP A 291 9.92 -2.04 -6.91
N PRO A 292 10.89 -1.12 -7.07
CA PRO A 292 10.65 0.33 -7.02
C PRO A 292 10.34 0.96 -8.38
N PHE A 293 10.43 0.19 -9.46
CA PHE A 293 10.40 0.68 -10.83
C PHE A 293 9.09 1.36 -11.22
N PHE A 294 7.94 0.69 -11.06
CA PHE A 294 6.65 1.19 -11.56
C PHE A 294 6.28 2.53 -10.94
N SER A 295 6.52 2.67 -9.64
CA SER A 295 6.28 3.92 -8.92
C SER A 295 7.18 5.04 -9.44
N ASN A 296 8.41 4.75 -9.83
CA ASN A 296 9.35 5.74 -10.37
C ASN A 296 9.04 6.13 -11.82
N GLU A 297 8.68 5.18 -12.68
CA GLU A 297 8.42 5.46 -14.10
C GLU A 297 7.11 6.22 -14.31
N ILE A 298 6.06 5.84 -13.57
CA ILE A 298 4.80 6.57 -13.59
C ILE A 298 4.99 7.95 -13.00
N LYS A 299 5.69 8.04 -11.85
CA LYS A 299 6.05 9.33 -11.26
C LYS A 299 6.81 10.19 -12.25
N ARG A 300 7.74 9.63 -13.02
CA ARG A 300 8.50 10.36 -14.03
C ARG A 300 7.63 10.84 -15.19
N ILE A 301 6.76 10.00 -15.76
CA ILE A 301 5.82 10.40 -16.81
C ILE A 301 4.89 11.50 -16.30
N THR A 302 4.42 11.38 -15.05
CA THR A 302 3.63 12.42 -14.39
C THR A 302 4.43 13.69 -14.16
N GLU A 303 5.68 13.63 -13.69
CA GLU A 303 6.54 14.81 -13.50
C GLU A 303 6.84 15.51 -14.84
N LEU A 304 7.12 14.74 -15.89
CA LEU A 304 7.30 15.26 -17.24
C LEU A 304 6.01 15.92 -17.75
N SER A 305 4.85 15.32 -17.47
CA SER A 305 3.53 15.91 -17.74
C SER A 305 3.37 17.27 -17.10
N THR A 306 3.67 17.34 -15.80
CA THR A 306 3.50 18.55 -15.01
C THR A 306 4.40 19.64 -15.57
N ASN A 307 5.66 19.31 -15.85
CA ASN A 307 6.61 20.25 -16.46
C ASN A 307 6.13 20.76 -17.83
N ILE A 308 5.50 19.91 -18.66
CA ILE A 308 4.96 20.32 -19.96
C ILE A 308 3.68 21.17 -19.75
N ALA A 309 2.77 20.77 -18.88
CA ALA A 309 1.55 21.53 -18.58
C ALA A 309 1.85 22.91 -17.98
N GLU A 310 2.88 23.03 -17.15
CA GLU A 310 3.38 24.31 -16.64
C GLU A 310 3.89 25.24 -17.76
N VAL A 311 4.44 24.66 -18.83
CA VAL A 311 4.97 25.39 -19.99
C VAL A 311 3.88 25.71 -21.03
N VAL A 312 2.90 24.82 -21.19
CA VAL A 312 1.91 24.80 -22.29
C VAL A 312 0.53 25.31 -21.85
N GLY A 313 0.25 25.37 -20.56
CA GLY A 313 -1.09 25.60 -20.00
C GLY A 313 -1.74 24.30 -19.53
N ASN A 314 -2.61 24.41 -18.51
CA ASN A 314 -3.03 23.33 -17.59
C ASN A 314 -3.87 22.16 -18.16
N ASP A 315 -3.97 21.95 -19.48
CA ASP A 315 -4.99 21.06 -20.06
C ASP A 315 -4.46 19.73 -20.63
N LEU A 316 -3.24 19.30 -20.26
CA LEU A 316 -2.68 18.01 -20.67
C LEU A 316 -3.03 16.89 -19.67
N GLU A 317 -4.13 16.17 -19.91
CA GLU A 317 -4.37 14.86 -19.29
C GLU A 317 -3.59 13.77 -20.04
N ILE A 318 -2.41 13.39 -19.54
CA ILE A 318 -1.53 12.41 -20.20
C ILE A 318 -2.05 10.98 -20.10
N LEU A 319 -2.51 10.60 -18.91
CA LEU A 319 -3.09 9.28 -18.71
C LEU A 319 -4.60 9.46 -18.65
N THR A 320 -5.29 8.79 -19.56
CA THR A 320 -6.74 8.67 -19.43
C THR A 320 -7.06 7.87 -18.18
N GLY A 321 -8.25 8.08 -17.62
CA GLY A 321 -8.74 7.23 -16.52
C GLY A 321 -8.63 5.73 -16.86
N THR A 322 -8.84 5.35 -18.12
CA THR A 322 -8.69 3.97 -18.60
C THR A 322 -7.26 3.45 -18.49
N GLU A 323 -6.25 4.25 -18.82
CA GLU A 323 -4.85 3.82 -18.74
C GLU A 323 -4.33 3.80 -17.32
N LEU A 324 -4.79 4.72 -16.47
CA LEU A 324 -4.51 4.64 -15.03
C LEU A 324 -5.06 3.33 -14.45
N ILE A 325 -6.30 2.98 -14.81
CA ILE A 325 -6.92 1.70 -14.41
C ILE A 325 -6.12 0.52 -14.98
N GLU A 326 -5.71 0.56 -16.25
CA GLU A 326 -4.94 -0.52 -16.87
C GLU A 326 -3.55 -0.67 -16.24
N ILE A 327 -2.85 0.43 -15.98
CA ILE A 327 -1.57 0.46 -15.28
C ILE A 327 -1.73 -0.09 -13.86
N ASP A 328 -2.77 0.31 -13.13
CA ASP A 328 -3.02 -0.19 -11.79
C ASP A 328 -3.38 -1.69 -11.78
N ASN A 329 -4.12 -2.15 -12.80
CA ASN A 329 -4.37 -3.57 -13.03
C ASN A 329 -3.08 -4.34 -13.33
N ILE A 330 -2.19 -3.80 -14.17
CA ILE A 330 -0.90 -4.42 -14.48
C ILE A 330 0.00 -4.42 -13.24
N LYS A 331 0.08 -3.33 -12.47
CA LYS A 331 0.81 -3.30 -11.19
C LYS A 331 0.28 -4.35 -10.24
N TYR A 332 -1.03 -4.44 -10.11
CA TYR A 332 -1.68 -5.43 -9.26
C TYR A 332 -1.29 -6.85 -9.69
N GLN A 333 -1.42 -7.16 -10.98
CA GLN A 333 -1.00 -8.43 -11.53
C GLN A 333 0.49 -8.64 -11.26
N MET A 334 1.38 -7.71 -11.59
CA MET A 334 2.82 -7.85 -11.36
C MET A 334 3.20 -8.07 -9.89
N ARG A 335 2.45 -7.51 -8.93
CA ARG A 335 2.58 -7.87 -7.51
C ARG A 335 2.22 -9.34 -7.27
N GLU A 336 1.16 -9.85 -7.89
CA GLU A 336 0.82 -11.28 -7.88
C GLU A 336 1.90 -12.14 -8.57
N TYR A 337 2.50 -11.67 -9.67
CA TYR A 337 3.64 -12.29 -10.37
C TYR A 337 5.00 -11.93 -9.74
N GLY A 338 5.00 -11.47 -8.48
CA GLY A 338 6.19 -10.99 -7.78
C GLY A 338 7.32 -12.03 -7.68
N HIS A 339 8.47 -11.61 -7.14
CA HIS A 339 9.67 -12.44 -7.11
C HIS A 339 9.41 -13.82 -6.46
N MET A 340 9.41 -14.89 -7.27
CA MET A 340 9.37 -16.27 -6.79
C MET A 340 10.62 -16.56 -5.96
N SER A 341 10.46 -16.97 -4.71
CA SER A 341 11.61 -17.20 -3.83
C SER A 341 12.55 -18.29 -4.36
N GLU A 342 13.86 -18.14 -4.12
CA GLU A 342 14.88 -19.13 -4.50
C GLU A 342 14.60 -20.54 -3.96
N LYS A 343 13.88 -20.63 -2.84
CA LYS A 343 13.45 -21.90 -2.26
C LYS A 343 12.41 -22.60 -3.12
N ILE A 344 11.45 -21.85 -3.64
CA ILE A 344 10.41 -22.36 -4.55
C ILE A 344 11.03 -22.74 -5.90
N LYS A 345 11.96 -21.93 -6.44
CA LYS A 345 12.69 -22.27 -7.68
C LYS A 345 13.39 -23.64 -7.63
N LYS A 346 13.76 -24.12 -6.44
CA LYS A 346 14.42 -25.42 -6.19
C LYS A 346 13.45 -26.49 -5.66
N ALA A 347 12.18 -26.16 -5.46
CA ALA A 347 11.18 -27.09 -4.96
C ALA A 347 10.89 -28.19 -5.98
N LYS A 348 10.67 -29.41 -5.48
CA LYS A 348 10.11 -30.51 -6.28
C LYS A 348 8.65 -30.72 -5.97
N THR A 349 8.28 -30.51 -4.71
CA THR A 349 6.91 -30.67 -4.22
C THR A 349 6.60 -29.55 -3.24
N LEU A 350 5.39 -29.00 -3.35
CA LEU A 350 4.81 -28.06 -2.42
C LEU A 350 3.63 -28.75 -1.74
N THR A 351 3.64 -28.81 -0.42
CA THR A 351 2.55 -29.41 0.36
C THR A 351 1.85 -28.33 1.16
N TYR A 352 0.53 -28.25 1.03
CA TYR A 352 -0.31 -27.26 1.69
C TYR A 352 -1.22 -27.89 2.75
N SER A 353 -1.46 -27.11 3.81
CA SER A 353 -2.40 -27.41 4.89
C SER A 353 -3.19 -26.14 5.25
N LEU A 354 -4.42 -26.32 5.73
CA LEU A 354 -5.32 -25.25 6.14
C LEU A 354 -5.73 -25.46 7.59
N GLU A 355 -5.56 -24.44 8.42
CA GLU A 355 -5.84 -24.48 9.86
C GLU A 355 -6.52 -23.19 10.32
N LEU A 356 -7.45 -23.28 11.25
CA LEU A 356 -7.96 -22.10 11.94
C LEU A 356 -6.88 -21.58 12.91
N SER A 357 -6.61 -20.27 12.85
CA SER A 357 -5.69 -19.59 13.75
C SER A 357 -6.17 -19.69 15.20
N ASP A 358 -5.24 -19.87 16.13
CA ASP A 358 -5.50 -19.70 17.56
C ASP A 358 -5.62 -18.22 17.96
N LYS A 359 -5.37 -17.32 17.00
CA LYS A 359 -5.34 -15.86 17.16
C LYS A 359 -4.42 -15.44 18.30
N ASP A 360 -3.26 -16.09 18.47
CA ASP A 360 -2.32 -15.73 19.52
C ASP A 360 -1.95 -14.23 19.44
N PRO A 361 -2.14 -13.41 20.49
CA PRO A 361 -1.70 -12.01 20.50
C PRO A 361 -0.20 -11.84 20.27
N LEU A 362 0.59 -12.91 20.42
CA LEU A 362 2.02 -12.87 20.10
C LEU A 362 2.33 -13.00 18.61
N ASP A 363 1.36 -13.48 17.80
CA ASP A 363 1.49 -13.58 16.35
C ASP A 363 0.98 -12.30 15.68
N VAL A 364 1.87 -11.32 15.55
CA VAL A 364 1.59 -10.05 14.83
C VAL A 364 2.12 -10.09 13.39
N THR A 365 2.27 -11.28 12.80
CA THR A 365 2.93 -11.48 11.49
C THR A 365 1.97 -11.66 10.32
N TYR A 366 0.67 -11.41 10.53
CA TYR A 366 -0.27 -11.27 9.43
C TYR A 366 0.33 -10.24 8.44
N GLY A 367 0.48 -10.61 7.16
CA GLY A 367 0.78 -9.64 6.10
C GLY A 367 2.17 -9.64 5.45
N ASN A 368 3.26 -9.83 6.17
CA ASN A 368 4.60 -9.70 5.53
C ASN A 368 5.01 -10.88 4.63
N GLU A 369 4.47 -12.08 4.88
CA GLU A 369 4.81 -13.30 4.13
C GLU A 369 3.59 -14.11 3.68
N SER A 370 2.38 -13.66 4.01
CA SER A 370 1.13 -14.38 3.78
C SER A 370 0.23 -13.73 2.71
N GLY A 371 0.74 -12.75 1.97
CA GLY A 371 -0.06 -12.00 0.99
C GLY A 371 -1.16 -11.14 1.59
N SER A 372 -1.15 -10.92 2.91
CA SER A 372 -2.22 -10.19 3.61
C SER A 372 -1.92 -8.68 3.72
N CYS A 373 -2.95 -7.83 3.65
CA CYS A 373 -2.79 -6.40 3.88
C CYS A 373 -2.47 -5.97 5.34
N ILE A 374 -2.33 -6.87 6.32
CA ILE A 374 -2.12 -6.52 7.74
C ILE A 374 -0.63 -6.24 8.06
N LEU A 375 0.06 -5.43 7.27
CA LEU A 375 1.47 -5.13 7.54
C LEU A 375 1.64 -4.34 8.85
N ILE A 376 2.38 -4.92 9.80
CA ILE A 376 2.81 -4.23 11.03
C ILE A 376 4.32 -4.03 10.98
N SER A 377 4.72 -2.77 10.86
CA SER A 377 6.10 -2.34 11.00
C SER A 377 6.21 -1.15 11.94
N PRO A 378 7.40 -0.87 12.53
CA PRO A 378 7.58 0.30 13.38
C PRO A 378 7.26 1.64 12.70
N ASN A 379 7.27 1.68 11.36
CA ASN A 379 7.05 2.90 10.58
C ASN A 379 5.69 2.91 9.85
N ASP A 380 4.95 1.81 9.91
CA ASP A 380 3.66 1.65 9.21
C ASP A 380 2.80 0.65 9.97
N LEU A 381 1.73 1.19 10.58
CA LEU A 381 0.71 0.42 11.27
C LEU A 381 -0.53 0.13 10.41
N SER A 382 -0.59 0.63 9.17
CA SER A 382 -1.70 0.53 8.20
C SER A 382 -2.96 -0.18 8.72
N ASN A 383 -3.07 -1.50 8.48
CA ASN A 383 -4.20 -2.33 8.87
C ASN A 383 -4.00 -3.05 10.22
N GLY A 384 -2.86 -2.84 10.86
CA GLY A 384 -2.54 -3.32 12.21
C GLY A 384 -3.43 -2.72 13.30
N TYR A 385 -4.07 -1.58 13.06
CA TYR A 385 -5.05 -0.97 13.99
C TYR A 385 -6.21 -1.90 14.32
N GLY A 386 -6.74 -2.64 13.33
CA GLY A 386 -7.85 -3.56 13.55
C GLY A 386 -7.44 -4.87 14.22
N LEU A 387 -6.14 -5.17 14.30
CA LEU A 387 -5.65 -6.48 14.72
C LEU A 387 -6.11 -6.88 16.14
N PRO A 388 -6.04 -6.00 17.17
CA PRO A 388 -6.52 -6.35 18.51
C PRO A 388 -7.99 -6.78 18.53
N HIS A 389 -8.85 -6.09 17.75
CA HIS A 389 -10.25 -6.48 17.60
C HIS A 389 -10.41 -7.85 16.94
N MET A 390 -9.66 -8.12 15.86
CA MET A 390 -9.70 -9.43 15.20
C MET A 390 -9.31 -10.58 16.14
N ILE A 391 -8.32 -10.34 16.99
CA ILE A 391 -7.82 -11.33 17.94
C ILE A 391 -8.82 -11.58 19.07
N ALA A 392 -9.46 -10.53 19.56
CA ALA A 392 -10.44 -10.58 20.65
C ALA A 392 -11.79 -11.17 20.21
N ASP A 393 -12.19 -10.97 18.96
CA ASP A 393 -13.55 -11.28 18.51
C ASP A 393 -13.74 -12.73 18.04
N ASN A 394 -14.58 -13.49 18.75
CA ASN A 394 -14.95 -14.87 18.38
C ASN A 394 -15.82 -14.98 17.12
N ALA A 395 -16.44 -13.88 16.65
CA ALA A 395 -17.12 -13.86 15.35
C ALA A 395 -16.15 -13.67 14.17
N THR A 396 -14.87 -13.36 14.42
CA THR A 396 -13.83 -13.21 13.39
C THR A 396 -12.93 -14.45 13.34
N TYR A 397 -12.89 -15.11 12.19
CA TYR A 397 -12.07 -16.30 11.91
C TYR A 397 -10.89 -15.93 11.02
N ILE A 398 -9.70 -16.41 11.37
CA ILE A 398 -8.51 -16.29 10.54
C ILE A 398 -8.07 -17.70 10.17
N PHE A 399 -8.16 -18.08 8.91
CA PHE A 399 -7.64 -19.37 8.45
C PHE A 399 -6.23 -19.19 7.92
N ASN A 400 -5.28 -19.92 8.49
CA ASN A 400 -3.89 -19.92 8.07
C ASN A 400 -3.69 -20.96 6.96
N ILE A 401 -3.14 -20.51 5.84
CA ILE A 401 -2.69 -21.39 4.75
C ILE A 401 -1.20 -21.58 4.92
N TYR A 402 -0.79 -22.82 5.09
CA TYR A 402 0.58 -23.16 5.35
C TYR A 402 1.15 -24.05 4.25
N GLN A 403 2.43 -23.84 3.95
CA GLN A 403 3.19 -24.62 2.97
C GLN A 403 4.43 -25.25 3.62
N SER A 404 4.73 -26.48 3.24
CA SER A 404 6.04 -27.10 3.40
C SER A 404 6.63 -27.41 2.03
N ILE A 405 7.86 -26.98 1.80
CA ILE A 405 8.61 -27.29 0.57
C ILE A 405 9.35 -28.60 0.77
N ASN A 406 9.06 -29.60 -0.07
CA ASN A 406 9.53 -30.97 0.09
C ASN A 406 9.19 -31.51 1.50
N THR A 407 10.19 -31.80 2.34
CA THR A 407 10.03 -32.23 3.75
C THR A 407 10.42 -31.15 4.76
N GLY A 408 10.49 -29.89 4.33
CA GLY A 408 10.94 -28.76 5.15
C GLY A 408 9.93 -28.30 6.20
N LYS A 409 10.34 -27.32 7.00
CA LYS A 409 9.49 -26.68 8.01
C LYS A 409 8.30 -25.98 7.34
N LYS A 410 7.12 -26.21 7.91
CA LYS A 410 5.86 -25.54 7.58
C LYS A 410 5.95 -24.02 7.81
N ARG A 411 5.45 -23.22 6.87
CA ARG A 411 5.44 -21.75 6.90
C ARG A 411 4.09 -21.22 6.46
N ARG A 412 3.62 -20.13 7.05
CA ARG A 412 2.38 -19.47 6.60
C ARG A 412 2.67 -18.78 5.28
N VAL A 413 1.85 -19.03 4.27
CA VAL A 413 2.00 -18.49 2.91
C VAL A 413 0.71 -17.86 2.39
N GLY A 414 -0.34 -17.83 3.22
CA GLY A 414 -1.64 -17.29 2.87
C GLY A 414 -2.52 -17.20 4.10
N ILE A 415 -3.59 -16.42 4.01
CA ILE A 415 -4.69 -16.43 4.98
C ILE A 415 -6.05 -16.31 4.29
N VAL A 416 -7.10 -16.66 5.03
CA VAL A 416 -8.47 -16.23 4.74
C VAL A 416 -9.01 -15.53 5.98
N LEU A 417 -9.44 -14.28 5.84
CA LEU A 417 -10.19 -13.58 6.86
C LEU A 417 -11.68 -13.82 6.64
N ALA A 418 -12.40 -14.30 7.65
CA ALA A 418 -13.83 -14.57 7.55
C ALA A 418 -14.60 -14.18 8.81
N PHE A 419 -15.92 -14.04 8.67
CA PHE A 419 -16.80 -13.57 9.73
C PHE A 419 -18.03 -14.46 9.88
N ASP A 420 -18.49 -14.59 11.13
CA ASP A 420 -19.80 -15.10 11.47
C ASP A 420 -20.86 -14.06 11.17
N THR A 421 -21.68 -14.30 10.15
CA THR A 421 -22.68 -13.35 9.69
C THR A 421 -24.06 -14.01 9.56
N VAL A 422 -25.09 -13.17 9.45
CA VAL A 422 -26.47 -13.57 9.19
C VAL A 422 -26.95 -12.79 7.97
N SER A 423 -27.52 -13.49 6.99
CA SER A 423 -28.13 -12.83 5.83
C SER A 423 -29.52 -12.25 6.15
N ASP A 424 -30.05 -11.43 5.27
CA ASP A 424 -31.42 -10.88 5.40
C ASP A 424 -32.51 -11.97 5.52
N SER A 425 -32.25 -13.18 4.99
CA SER A 425 -33.14 -14.34 5.12
C SER A 425 -32.98 -15.11 6.45
N GLY A 426 -32.10 -14.65 7.34
CA GLY A 426 -31.85 -15.26 8.65
C GLY A 426 -30.91 -16.47 8.61
N LYS A 427 -30.29 -16.77 7.47
CA LYS A 427 -29.30 -17.85 7.36
C LYS A 427 -27.97 -17.43 7.96
N ARG A 428 -27.28 -18.34 8.62
CA ARG A 428 -25.94 -18.09 9.16
C ARG A 428 -24.90 -18.35 8.07
N VAL A 429 -24.09 -17.35 7.77
CA VAL A 429 -23.17 -17.33 6.64
C VAL A 429 -21.74 -17.13 7.15
N LEU A 430 -20.83 -18.00 6.70
CA LEU A 430 -19.40 -17.75 6.82
C LEU A 430 -18.97 -16.82 5.69
N ALA A 431 -18.88 -15.53 5.98
CA ALA A 431 -18.53 -14.52 4.99
C ALA A 431 -17.03 -14.30 4.99
N CYS A 432 -16.37 -14.67 3.90
CA CYS A 432 -14.93 -14.53 3.71
C CYS A 432 -14.64 -13.18 3.04
N ASN A 433 -13.85 -12.35 3.70
CA ASN A 433 -13.36 -11.08 3.16
C ASN A 433 -12.49 -11.35 1.93
N SER A 434 -11.42 -12.09 2.11
CA SER A 434 -10.44 -12.32 1.05
C SER A 434 -9.71 -13.63 1.29
N LEU A 435 -9.42 -14.34 0.20
CA LEU A 435 -8.35 -15.32 0.18
C LEU A 435 -7.12 -14.61 -0.34
N GLU A 436 -6.09 -14.53 0.50
CA GLU A 436 -4.85 -13.81 0.22
C GLU A 436 -3.68 -14.79 0.26
N LEU A 437 -2.91 -14.86 -0.83
CA LEU A 437 -1.74 -15.72 -0.97
C LEU A 437 -0.47 -14.90 -1.21
N SER A 438 0.64 -15.37 -0.65
CA SER A 438 1.96 -14.81 -0.94
C SER A 438 2.39 -15.12 -2.37
N ALA A 439 2.51 -14.08 -3.20
CA ALA A 439 3.05 -14.16 -4.55
C ALA A 439 4.43 -14.85 -4.61
N ALA A 440 5.31 -14.54 -3.65
CA ALA A 440 6.68 -15.07 -3.62
C ALA A 440 6.76 -16.58 -3.29
N MET A 441 5.72 -17.13 -2.67
CA MET A 441 5.70 -18.51 -2.17
C MET A 441 4.74 -19.42 -2.94
N ASN A 442 3.82 -18.86 -3.72
CA ASN A 442 2.78 -19.61 -4.43
C ASN A 442 2.89 -19.33 -5.95
N PRO A 443 3.49 -20.25 -6.72
CA PRO A 443 3.58 -20.11 -8.17
C PRO A 443 2.19 -20.02 -8.80
N ILE A 444 1.98 -19.03 -9.65
CA ILE A 444 0.69 -18.76 -10.32
C ILE A 444 0.07 -19.96 -11.03
N PRO A 445 0.84 -20.81 -11.76
CA PRO A 445 0.27 -22.00 -12.38
C PRO A 445 -0.35 -23.00 -11.40
N LEU A 446 -0.07 -22.87 -10.10
CA LEU A 446 -0.59 -23.73 -9.02
C LEU A 446 -1.66 -23.04 -8.16
N VAL A 447 -1.88 -21.74 -8.35
CA VAL A 447 -2.83 -20.96 -7.54
C VAL A 447 -4.27 -21.50 -7.64
N PRO A 448 -4.79 -21.86 -8.83
CA PRO A 448 -6.14 -22.44 -8.94
C PRO A 448 -6.36 -23.68 -8.05
N GLU A 449 -5.41 -24.61 -8.03
CA GLU A 449 -5.49 -25.81 -7.19
C GLU A 449 -5.42 -25.48 -5.69
N ILE A 450 -4.64 -24.46 -5.32
CA ILE A 450 -4.56 -23.98 -3.93
C ILE A 450 -5.90 -23.36 -3.52
N VAL A 451 -6.50 -22.52 -4.36
CA VAL A 451 -7.81 -21.89 -4.13
C VAL A 451 -8.89 -22.93 -3.94
N ASP A 452 -9.02 -23.89 -4.87
CA ASP A 452 -10.03 -24.96 -4.78
C ASP A 452 -9.87 -25.81 -3.50
N TYR A 453 -8.62 -26.06 -3.10
CA TYR A 453 -8.31 -26.77 -1.86
C TYR A 453 -8.75 -25.99 -0.63
N VAL A 454 -8.45 -24.68 -0.57
CA VAL A 454 -8.83 -23.82 0.55
C VAL A 454 -10.34 -23.68 0.64
N GLU A 455 -11.02 -23.40 -0.48
CA GLU A 455 -12.48 -23.30 -0.54
C GLU A 455 -13.17 -24.59 -0.06
N SER A 456 -12.63 -25.75 -0.43
CA SER A 456 -13.14 -27.04 0.06
C SER A 456 -13.02 -27.15 1.59
N GLY A 457 -11.89 -26.71 2.15
CA GLY A 457 -11.68 -26.70 3.60
C GLY A 457 -12.60 -25.72 4.33
N LEU A 458 -12.86 -24.55 3.74
CA LEU A 458 -13.83 -23.57 4.28
C LEU A 458 -15.26 -24.14 4.29
N VAL A 459 -15.67 -24.83 3.23
CA VAL A 459 -16.98 -25.51 3.17
C VAL A 459 -17.08 -26.63 4.22
N GLU A 460 -16.01 -27.39 4.45
CA GLU A 460 -15.99 -28.43 5.49
C GLU A 460 -16.07 -27.82 6.89
N PHE A 461 -15.31 -26.75 7.14
CA PHE A 461 -15.39 -25.98 8.39
C PHE A 461 -16.81 -25.43 8.61
N ALA A 462 -17.41 -24.82 7.59
CA ALA A 462 -18.73 -24.23 7.64
C ALA A 462 -19.79 -25.27 8.04
N LYS A 463 -19.77 -26.44 7.38
CA LYS A 463 -20.65 -27.57 7.70
C LYS A 463 -20.45 -28.06 9.13
N ALA A 464 -19.20 -28.25 9.55
CA ALA A 464 -18.87 -28.73 10.91
C ALA A 464 -19.31 -27.75 12.01
N ASN A 465 -19.38 -26.45 11.71
CA ASN A 465 -19.76 -25.41 12.66
C ASN A 465 -21.21 -24.94 12.52
N GLY A 466 -22.01 -25.56 11.64
CA GLY A 466 -23.42 -25.24 11.45
C GLY A 466 -23.64 -23.86 10.82
N PHE A 467 -22.84 -23.53 9.81
CA PHE A 467 -23.13 -22.46 8.86
C PHE A 467 -23.96 -23.04 7.71
N ASP A 468 -24.91 -22.26 7.20
CA ASP A 468 -25.76 -22.65 6.08
C ASP A 468 -25.01 -22.47 4.75
N GLU A 469 -24.20 -21.42 4.64
CA GLU A 469 -23.53 -21.02 3.41
C GLU A 469 -22.12 -20.49 3.69
N VAL A 470 -21.24 -20.63 2.70
CA VAL A 470 -19.95 -19.93 2.62
C VAL A 470 -20.06 -18.92 1.50
N LYS A 471 -19.71 -17.67 1.78
CA LYS A 471 -19.68 -16.62 0.75
C LYS A 471 -18.34 -15.95 0.72
N MET A 472 -17.94 -15.55 -0.48
CA MET A 472 -16.66 -14.89 -0.74
C MET A 472 -16.92 -13.47 -1.22
N SER A 473 -16.17 -12.49 -0.71
CA SER A 473 -16.23 -11.11 -1.21
C SER A 473 -15.77 -11.03 -2.66
N ALA A 474 -16.28 -10.05 -3.39
CA ALA A 474 -15.94 -9.82 -4.79
C ALA A 474 -14.84 -8.75 -4.99
N HIS A 475 -13.93 -8.55 -4.03
CA HIS A 475 -12.78 -7.64 -4.23
C HIS A 475 -11.92 -8.06 -5.40
N ASP A 476 -11.39 -7.09 -6.14
CA ASP A 476 -10.48 -7.35 -7.25
C ASP A 476 -9.18 -8.02 -6.80
N TYR A 477 -8.76 -7.78 -5.55
CA TYR A 477 -7.58 -8.40 -4.99
C TYR A 477 -7.82 -9.78 -4.34
N ASN A 478 -9.06 -10.26 -4.33
CA ASN A 478 -9.36 -11.56 -3.75
C ASN A 478 -8.91 -12.69 -4.68
N THR A 479 -7.90 -13.46 -4.28
CA THR A 479 -7.33 -14.54 -5.10
C THR A 479 -8.39 -15.60 -5.47
N SER A 480 -9.39 -15.84 -4.61
CA SER A 480 -10.51 -16.75 -4.94
C SER A 480 -11.36 -16.22 -6.10
N LYS A 481 -11.65 -14.91 -6.14
CA LYS A 481 -12.36 -14.27 -7.27
C LYS A 481 -11.63 -14.52 -8.59
N ASN A 482 -10.32 -14.41 -8.59
CA ASN A 482 -9.51 -14.43 -9.81
C ASN A 482 -9.17 -15.86 -10.30
N HIS A 483 -9.15 -16.86 -9.40
CA HIS A 483 -8.59 -18.18 -9.71
C HIS A 483 -9.47 -19.38 -9.38
N SER A 484 -10.63 -19.21 -8.74
CA SER A 484 -11.50 -20.36 -8.42
C SER A 484 -12.01 -21.03 -9.69
N SER A 485 -11.88 -22.36 -9.77
CA SER A 485 -12.50 -23.13 -10.85
C SER A 485 -14.02 -23.29 -10.66
N ARG A 486 -14.52 -22.91 -9.48
CA ARG A 486 -15.87 -23.20 -9.00
C ARG A 486 -16.88 -22.10 -9.26
N HIS A 487 -16.48 -20.96 -9.82
CA HIS A 487 -17.40 -19.90 -10.26
C HIS A 487 -18.49 -20.43 -11.18
N SER A 488 -18.18 -21.43 -12.01
CA SER A 488 -19.15 -22.07 -12.91
C SER A 488 -19.98 -23.18 -12.25
N SER A 489 -19.65 -23.59 -11.02
CA SER A 489 -20.20 -24.78 -10.36
C SER A 489 -21.13 -24.51 -9.16
N GLY A 490 -21.23 -23.25 -8.69
CA GLY A 490 -22.19 -22.81 -7.68
C GLY A 490 -21.93 -23.26 -6.22
N ASN A 491 -20.73 -23.76 -5.91
CA ASN A 491 -20.38 -24.25 -4.56
C ASN A 491 -19.78 -23.17 -3.63
N VAL A 492 -19.27 -22.08 -4.19
CA VAL A 492 -18.90 -20.84 -3.48
C VAL A 492 -19.62 -19.72 -4.23
N ASN A 493 -20.61 -19.11 -3.58
CA ASN A 493 -21.34 -18.01 -4.17
C ASN A 493 -20.71 -16.71 -3.70
N PHE A 494 -20.49 -15.77 -4.62
CA PHE A 494 -20.14 -14.41 -4.22
C PHE A 494 -21.28 -13.79 -3.42
N ILE A 495 -20.93 -12.80 -2.61
CA ILE A 495 -21.92 -12.08 -1.81
C ILE A 495 -22.74 -11.22 -2.77
N ILE A 496 -24.01 -11.58 -2.97
CA ILE A 496 -24.97 -10.83 -3.80
C ILE A 496 -26.05 -10.17 -2.93
N GLU A 497 -26.14 -10.57 -1.65
CA GLU A 497 -27.12 -10.06 -0.70
C GLU A 497 -26.44 -9.41 0.50
N LYS A 498 -27.18 -8.53 1.19
CA LYS A 498 -26.75 -7.94 2.44
C LYS A 498 -26.53 -9.03 3.48
N ILE A 499 -25.37 -8.95 4.10
CA ILE A 499 -25.01 -9.77 5.25
C ILE A 499 -24.69 -8.85 6.42
N LYS A 500 -25.05 -9.29 7.63
CA LYS A 500 -24.74 -8.57 8.86
C LYS A 500 -23.90 -9.47 9.73
N LYS A 501 -22.71 -9.02 10.14
CA LYS A 501 -21.93 -9.74 11.16
C LYS A 501 -22.76 -9.78 12.42
N VAL A 502 -22.56 -10.84 13.18
CA VAL A 502 -23.09 -10.94 14.54
C VAL A 502 -22.35 -9.89 15.40
N CYS A 503 -22.67 -8.61 15.19
CA CYS A 503 -22.06 -7.45 15.86
C CYS A 503 -22.72 -7.18 17.20
N ARG A 504 -21.97 -6.50 18.08
CA ARG A 504 -22.45 -5.94 19.35
C ARG A 504 -23.06 -4.56 19.18
N VAL A 505 -23.71 -4.08 20.24
CA VAL A 505 -24.22 -2.70 20.39
C VAL A 505 -23.07 -1.67 20.62
N HIS A 506 -21.87 -2.12 20.98
CA HIS A 506 -20.73 -1.27 21.37
C HIS A 506 -19.38 -1.72 20.76
N GLU A 507 -19.40 -2.51 19.68
CA GLU A 507 -18.17 -2.83 18.95
C GLU A 507 -17.75 -1.57 18.17
N PRO A 508 -16.52 -1.04 18.35
CA PRO A 508 -16.05 0.05 17.51
C PRO A 508 -16.05 -0.39 16.05
N SER A 509 -16.17 0.57 15.13
CA SER A 509 -16.20 0.30 13.69
C SER A 509 -15.00 -0.58 13.30
N PHE A 510 -15.29 -1.76 12.78
CA PHE A 510 -14.31 -2.74 12.34
C PHE A 510 -14.19 -2.71 10.82
N TYR A 511 -12.97 -2.65 10.30
CA TYR A 511 -12.71 -2.70 8.86
C TYR A 511 -13.00 -4.10 8.32
N SER A 512 -14.13 -4.23 7.62
CA SER A 512 -14.35 -5.33 6.70
C SER A 512 -14.74 -4.74 5.35
N GLU A 513 -13.83 -4.76 4.40
CA GLU A 513 -14.22 -4.65 3.00
C GLU A 513 -14.95 -5.96 2.70
N ILE A 514 -16.26 -5.96 2.60
CA ILE A 514 -16.98 -7.06 1.97
C ILE A 514 -17.77 -6.42 0.86
N LEU A 515 -17.37 -6.69 -0.38
CA LEU A 515 -18.01 -6.15 -1.57
C LEU A 515 -18.92 -7.22 -2.18
N ASP A 516 -20.08 -6.76 -2.64
CA ASP A 516 -20.87 -7.54 -3.58
C ASP A 516 -20.30 -7.54 -5.00
N GLU A 517 -20.91 -8.31 -5.89
CA GLU A 517 -20.56 -8.37 -7.31
C GLU A 517 -20.65 -7.02 -8.05
N SER A 518 -21.38 -6.04 -7.51
CA SER A 518 -21.48 -4.68 -8.04
C SER A 518 -20.41 -3.73 -7.49
N GLY A 519 -19.53 -4.23 -6.61
CA GLY A 519 -18.52 -3.43 -5.93
C GLY A 519 -19.08 -2.56 -4.81
N GLN A 520 -20.29 -2.84 -4.32
CA GLN A 520 -20.87 -2.13 -3.17
C GLN A 520 -20.56 -2.85 -1.86
N LEU A 521 -20.22 -2.06 -0.84
CA LEU A 521 -20.00 -2.55 0.52
C LEU A 521 -21.30 -3.15 1.09
N GLN A 522 -21.21 -4.40 1.56
CA GLN A 522 -22.34 -5.14 2.12
C GLN A 522 -22.28 -5.21 3.65
N GLY A 523 -23.32 -4.65 4.27
CA GLY A 523 -23.56 -4.60 5.71
C GLY A 523 -23.24 -3.24 6.35
N GLU A 524 -23.74 -2.97 7.56
CA GLU A 524 -23.41 -1.78 8.37
C GLU A 524 -21.95 -1.86 8.91
N PHE A 525 -20.99 -2.04 8.01
CA PHE A 525 -19.55 -2.07 8.29
C PHE A 525 -18.94 -0.87 7.57
N TYR A 526 -18.98 0.31 8.18
CA TYR A 526 -18.48 1.50 7.50
C TYR A 526 -17.04 1.82 7.87
N SER A 527 -16.43 2.48 6.88
CA SER A 527 -15.03 2.81 6.69
C SER A 527 -14.37 3.49 7.88
N LEU A 528 -13.06 3.23 8.01
CA LEU A 528 -12.15 4.23 8.55
C LEU A 528 -12.20 5.41 7.58
N ASN A 529 -12.89 6.48 7.96
CA ASN A 529 -12.64 7.81 7.40
C ASN A 529 -11.54 8.47 8.21
#